data_AF-A0A924HSA1-F1
#
_entry.id   AF-A0A924HSA1-F1
#
_cell.length_a   1.000
_cell.length_b   1.000
_cell.length_c   1.000
_cell.angle_alpha   90.00
_cell.angle_beta   90.00
_cell.angle_gamma   90.00
#
_symmetry.space_group_name_H-M   'P 1'
#
loop_
_entity.id
_entity.type
_entity.pdbx_description
1 polymer ?
#
loop_
_entity_poly.entity_id
_entity_poly.type
_entity_poly.pdbx_seq_one_letter_code
_entity_poly.pdbx_strand_id
1 'polypeptide(L)' 'TRFKGLGEISPDEFARFINRDMKLQPVMMLPDTHIQQLLEYYMGKNTPARQEFIIDNLTVELDLVIEDEVIKN' A
#
# COMPACT_ATOMS: atom_id res chain seq x y z
N THR A 1 -14.04 -8.67 10.71
CA THR A 1 -13.54 -9.72 9.80
C THR A 1 -12.43 -9.15 8.95
N ARG A 2 -11.36 -9.91 8.67
CA ARG A 2 -10.30 -9.50 7.74
C ARG A 2 -10.70 -9.95 6.32
N PHE A 3 -10.91 -9.00 5.42
CA PHE A 3 -11.17 -9.31 4.01
C PHE A 3 -9.85 -9.50 3.25
N LYS A 4 -9.75 -10.52 2.40
CA LYS A 4 -8.60 -10.70 1.49
C LYS A 4 -8.81 -10.03 0.13
N GLY A 5 -10.03 -9.60 -0.16
CA GLY A 5 -10.39 -8.89 -1.38
C GLY A 5 -11.86 -8.46 -1.36
N LEU A 6 -12.24 -7.63 -2.34
CA LEU A 6 -13.60 -7.06 -2.40
C LEU A 6 -14.69 -8.12 -2.65
N GLY A 7 -14.34 -9.24 -3.27
CA GLY A 7 -15.28 -10.35 -3.55
C GLY A 7 -15.75 -11.12 -2.32
N GLU A 8 -15.12 -10.90 -1.15
CA GLU A 8 -15.55 -11.51 0.12
C GLU A 8 -16.67 -10.69 0.80
N ILE A 9 -17.04 -9.52 0.26
CA ILE A 9 -18.02 -8.59 0.82
C ILE A 9 -19.30 -8.67 -0.01
N SER A 10 -20.47 -8.76 0.65
CA SER A 10 -21.75 -8.70 -0.06
C SER A 10 -21.97 -7.33 -0.71
N PRO A 11 -22.70 -7.24 -1.83
CA PRO A 11 -22.96 -5.95 -2.48
C PRO A 11 -23.57 -4.89 -1.55
N ASP A 12 -24.52 -5.28 -0.69
CA ASP A 12 -25.20 -4.39 0.26
C ASP A 12 -24.26 -3.85 1.35
N GLU A 13 -23.32 -4.68 1.79
CA GLU A 13 -22.29 -4.27 2.76
C GLU A 13 -21.24 -3.38 2.10
N PHE A 14 -20.80 -3.71 0.88
CA PHE A 14 -19.82 -2.92 0.15
C PHE A 14 -20.32 -1.52 -0.17
N ALA A 15 -21.59 -1.38 -0.56
CA ALA A 15 -22.23 -0.09 -0.82
C ALA A 15 -22.15 0.88 0.37
N ARG A 16 -22.10 0.36 1.61
CA ARG A 16 -21.93 1.18 2.82
C ARG A 16 -20.55 1.80 2.92
N PHE A 17 -19.52 1.23 2.29
CA PHE A 17 -18.14 1.74 2.32
C PHE A 17 -17.83 2.73 1.18
N ILE A 18 -18.50 2.63 0.04
CA ILE A 18 -18.25 3.46 -1.16
C ILE A 18 -19.31 4.56 -1.35
N ASN A 19 -19.89 5.05 -0.26
CA ASN A 19 -20.89 6.11 -0.28
C ASN A 19 -20.24 7.51 -0.41
N ARG A 20 -21.05 8.57 -0.32
CA ARG A 20 -20.59 9.97 -0.47
C ARG A 20 -19.56 10.41 0.57
N ASP A 21 -19.56 9.79 1.74
CA ASP A 21 -18.66 10.07 2.85
C ASP A 21 -17.40 9.19 2.82
N MET A 22 -17.17 8.46 1.73
CA MET A 22 -15.99 7.61 1.59
C MET A 22 -14.70 8.45 1.60
N LYS A 23 -13.63 7.88 2.16
CA LYS A 23 -12.31 8.52 2.17
C LYS A 23 -11.67 8.41 0.80
N LEU A 24 -11.85 9.43 -0.02
CA LEU A 24 -11.18 9.56 -1.31
C LEU A 24 -9.76 10.12 -1.12
N GLN A 25 -8.77 9.44 -1.69
CA GLN A 25 -7.43 9.98 -1.82
C GLN A 25 -7.23 10.42 -3.28
N PRO A 26 -7.26 11.73 -3.59
CA PRO A 26 -7.06 12.21 -4.94
C PRO A 26 -5.61 11.94 -5.38
N VAL A 27 -5.45 11.50 -6.63
CA VAL A 27 -4.13 11.36 -7.24
C VAL A 27 -3.69 12.73 -7.72
N MET A 28 -2.65 13.28 -7.10
CA MET A 28 -2.04 14.56 -7.49
C MET A 28 -0.71 14.30 -8.19
N MET A 29 -0.51 14.96 -9.34
CA MET A 29 0.74 14.93 -10.08
C MET A 29 1.52 16.20 -9.76
N LEU A 30 2.81 16.08 -9.41
CA LEU A 30 3.67 17.26 -9.32
C LEU A 30 4.02 17.72 -10.74
N PRO A 31 4.14 19.05 -10.99
CA PRO A 31 4.44 19.58 -12.32
C PRO A 31 5.69 18.95 -12.97
N ASP A 32 6.68 18.59 -12.15
CA ASP A 32 7.96 18.04 -12.60
C ASP A 32 8.00 16.49 -12.59
N THR A 33 6.87 15.82 -12.33
CA THR A 33 6.81 14.36 -12.39
C THR A 33 6.87 13.88 -13.85
N HIS A 34 8.00 13.28 -14.23
CA HIS A 34 8.12 12.55 -15.49
C HIS A 34 7.37 11.22 -15.46
N ILE A 35 6.07 11.26 -15.75
CA ILE A 35 5.18 10.08 -15.64
C ILE A 35 5.65 8.87 -16.47
N GLN A 36 6.23 9.09 -17.64
CA GLN A 36 6.72 8.00 -18.49
C GLN A 36 7.86 7.23 -17.80
N GLN A 37 8.81 7.94 -17.20
CA GLN A 37 9.92 7.32 -16.47
C GLN A 37 9.42 6.59 -15.23
N LEU A 38 8.46 7.19 -14.51
CA LEU A 38 7.82 6.57 -13.35
C LEU A 38 7.15 5.24 -13.71
N LEU A 39 6.35 5.24 -14.80
CA LEU A 39 5.65 4.05 -15.27
C LEU A 39 6.63 3.00 -15.81
N GLU A 40 7.67 3.40 -16.53
CA GLU A 40 8.68 2.45 -17.01
C GLU A 40 9.41 1.77 -15.84
N TYR A 41 9.71 2.52 -14.78
CA TYR A 41 10.30 1.98 -13.57
C TYR A 41 9.37 0.97 -12.85
N TYR A 42 8.09 1.30 -12.61
CA TYR A 42 7.14 0.42 -11.89
C TYR A 42 6.45 -0.66 -12.74
N MET A 43 6.35 -0.49 -14.06
CA MET A 43 5.58 -1.37 -14.96
C MET A 43 6.37 -1.85 -16.17
N GLY A 44 7.63 -1.44 -16.32
CA GLY A 44 8.50 -1.87 -17.41
C GLY A 44 8.94 -3.33 -17.31
N LYS A 45 9.92 -3.70 -18.14
CA LYS A 45 10.42 -5.07 -18.22
C LYS A 45 10.94 -5.55 -16.87
N ASN A 46 10.79 -6.85 -16.60
CA ASN A 46 11.39 -7.48 -15.44
C ASN A 46 12.88 -7.70 -15.69
N THR A 47 13.73 -6.82 -15.17
CA THR A 47 15.19 -6.86 -15.34
C THR A 47 15.90 -7.08 -14.01
N PRO A 48 17.13 -7.61 -13.99
CA PRO A 48 17.91 -7.75 -12.74
C PRO A 48 18.08 -6.43 -11.99
N ALA A 49 18.33 -5.32 -12.69
CA ALA A 49 18.47 -3.99 -12.08
C ALA A 49 17.18 -3.54 -11.36
N ARG A 50 16.00 -3.90 -11.89
CA ARG A 50 14.73 -3.63 -11.23
C ARG A 50 14.58 -4.48 -9.96
N GLN A 51 15.01 -5.73 -10.00
CA GLN A 51 14.98 -6.62 -8.84
C GLN A 51 15.88 -6.08 -7.70
N GLU A 52 17.11 -5.69 -8.01
CA GLU A 52 18.04 -5.08 -7.06
C GLU A 52 17.43 -3.84 -6.42
N PHE A 53 16.88 -2.92 -7.22
CA PHE A 53 16.22 -1.74 -6.69
C PHE A 53 15.07 -2.09 -5.73
N ILE A 54 14.20 -3.04 -6.11
CA ILE A 54 13.05 -3.43 -5.26
C ILE A 54 13.55 -3.95 -3.91
N ILE A 55 14.60 -4.77 -3.90
CA ILE A 55 15.18 -5.32 -2.67
C ILE A 55 15.73 -4.17 -1.81
N ASP A 56 16.46 -3.23 -2.39
CA ASP A 56 17.06 -2.11 -1.66
C ASP A 56 16.02 -1.17 -1.02
N ASN A 57 14.82 -1.08 -1.61
CA ASN A 57 13.74 -0.21 -1.13
C ASN A 57 12.65 -0.97 -0.36
N LEU A 58 12.74 -2.30 -0.27
CA LEU A 58 11.77 -3.11 0.45
C LEU A 58 11.93 -2.86 1.95
N THR A 59 11.00 -2.09 2.51
CA THR A 59 10.94 -1.93 3.97
C THR A 59 10.38 -3.20 4.59
N VAL A 60 11.14 -3.81 5.49
CA VAL A 60 10.69 -4.96 6.28
C VAL A 60 10.12 -4.44 7.59
N GLU A 61 8.81 -4.54 7.76
CA GLU A 61 8.19 -4.36 9.06
C GLU A 61 8.49 -5.61 9.91
N LEU A 62 9.46 -5.49 10.82
CA LEU A 62 9.69 -6.49 11.86
C LEU A 62 8.60 -6.30 12.92
N ASP A 63 7.75 -7.30 13.11
CA ASP A 63 6.85 -7.41 14.27
C ASP A 63 7.70 -7.60 15.54
N LEU A 64 8.35 -6.53 16.00
CA LEU A 64 9.01 -6.50 17.30
C LEU A 64 7.89 -6.52 18.35
N VAL A 65 7.68 -7.69 18.96
CA VAL A 65 6.88 -7.80 20.18
C VAL A 65 7.65 -7.05 21.26
N ILE A 66 7.31 -5.78 21.46
CA ILE A 66 7.77 -5.02 22.62
C ILE A 66 7.00 -5.62 23.80
N GLU A 67 7.65 -6.51 24.56
CA GLU A 67 7.17 -6.88 25.88
C GLU A 67 7.18 -5.60 26.72
N ASP A 68 5.99 -5.03 26.96
CA ASP A 68 5.83 -3.94 27.89
C ASP A 68 6.44 -4.35 29.23
N GLU A 69 7.60 -3.79 29.58
CA GLU A 69 8.17 -3.89 30.91
C GLU A 69 7.12 -3.37 31.90
N VAL A 70 6.53 -4.30 32.65
CA VAL A 70 5.60 -4.01 33.75
C VAL A 70 6.37 -3.20 34.79
N ILE A 71 6.21 -1.87 34.77
CA ILE A 71 6.61 -0.99 35.85
C ILE A 71 5.76 -1.38 37.07
N LYS A 72 6.32 -2.20 37.95
CA LYS A 72 5.76 -2.47 39.28
C LYS A 72 5.96 -1.23 40.14
N ASN A 73 4.85 -0.52 40.42
CA ASN A 73 4.76 0.36 41.58
C ASN A 73 4.50 -0.46 42.84
#